data_AF-A0A932SJ80-F1
#
_entry.id   AF-A0A932SJ80-F1
#
_cell.length_a   1.000
_cell.length_b   1.000
_cell.length_c   1.000
_cell.angle_alpha   90.00
_cell.angle_beta   90.00
_cell.angle_gamma   90.00
#
_symmetry.space_group_name_H-M   'P 1'
#
loop_
_entity.id
_entity.type
_entity.pdbx_description
1 polymer ?
#
loop_
_entity_poly.entity_id
_entity_poly.type
_entity_poly.pdbx_seq_one_letter_code
_entity_poly.pdbx_strand_id
1 'polypeptide(L)'
;MPRLRPVLLSLTLLFLVIEWSVGVRATATGSGTETNKMMTNTGALLLQWQSRVARTKDFWNRVLDAQAREQRKRGAVARYDKKRAEFRAQCRDEIRRANRDTKFPTIQRCFRGEITQERALLLAQTGYLHDAPGIPSDVRQALGKKIGALTDALGTVVSAVDAGVYTGRDDLLEARNNLRDRYRNIVWEGWTQLRIERLITWVDYLLLEARDQAAAAGDPSPWNTATQCLLSAETSLYDVRARVIAGTGGSFPSLAPSLHTCASLMKFAAMPMTASGAMMSSSSSQ
;
A
#
# COMPACT_ATOMS: atom_id res chain seq x y z
N MET A 1 -16.52 -27.21 -6.77
CA MET A 1 -16.42 -26.14 -5.75
C MET A 1 -15.04 -25.90 -5.08
N PRO A 2 -13.87 -26.46 -5.50
CA PRO A 2 -12.59 -26.18 -4.82
C PRO A 2 -11.96 -24.80 -5.12
N ARG A 3 -12.45 -24.05 -6.13
CA ARG A 3 -11.85 -22.77 -6.58
C ARG A 3 -12.36 -21.52 -5.84
N LEU A 4 -13.35 -21.62 -4.96
CA LEU A 4 -13.90 -20.46 -4.23
C LEU A 4 -13.06 -20.01 -3.02
N ARG A 5 -12.33 -20.96 -2.40
CA ARG A 5 -11.44 -20.70 -1.27
C ARG A 5 -10.30 -19.72 -1.58
N PRO A 6 -9.55 -19.85 -2.69
CA PRO A 6 -8.49 -18.89 -3.02
C PRO A 6 -9.03 -17.48 -3.28
N VAL A 7 -10.22 -17.34 -3.89
CA VAL A 7 -10.85 -16.03 -4.12
C VAL A 7 -11.15 -15.34 -2.79
N LEU A 8 -11.82 -16.02 -1.86
CA LEU A 8 -12.14 -15.43 -0.55
C LEU A 8 -10.88 -15.07 0.26
N LEU A 9 -9.85 -15.92 0.23
CA LEU A 9 -8.56 -15.63 0.88
C LEU A 9 -7.85 -14.43 0.22
N SER A 10 -7.86 -14.35 -1.11
CA SER A 10 -7.26 -13.23 -1.85
C SER A 10 -7.93 -11.89 -1.51
N LEU A 11 -9.25 -11.88 -1.34
CA LEU A 11 -10.00 -10.70 -0.94
C LEU A 11 -9.64 -10.29 0.49
N THR A 12 -9.53 -11.23 1.44
CA THR A 12 -9.09 -10.91 2.82
C THR A 12 -7.68 -10.32 2.86
N LEU A 13 -6.76 -10.84 2.04
CA LEU A 13 -5.40 -10.31 1.95
C LEU A 13 -5.37 -8.94 1.27
N LEU A 14 -6.23 -8.69 0.27
CA LEU A 14 -6.38 -7.37 -0.33
C LEU A 14 -6.90 -6.35 0.68
N PHE A 15 -7.93 -6.69 1.48
CA PHE A 15 -8.42 -5.81 2.55
C PHE A 15 -7.31 -5.44 3.53
N LEU A 16 -6.49 -6.42 3.93
CA LEU A 16 -5.33 -6.18 4.79
C LEU A 16 -4.26 -5.28 4.14
N VAL A 17 -4.16 -5.24 2.81
CA VAL A 17 -3.27 -4.31 2.08
C VAL A 17 -3.89 -2.91 2.02
N ILE A 18 -5.20 -2.82 1.80
CA ILE A 18 -5.94 -1.56 1.72
C ILE A 18 -5.98 -0.84 3.08
N GLU A 19 -6.36 -1.53 4.16
CA GLU A 19 -6.45 -0.94 5.51
C GLU A 19 -5.13 -0.33 5.99
N TRP A 20 -4.01 -0.97 5.65
CA TRP A 20 -2.68 -0.46 6.02
C TRP A 20 -2.23 0.74 5.19
N SER A 21 -2.88 0.96 4.06
CA SER A 21 -2.59 2.08 3.17
C SER A 21 -3.40 3.33 3.54
N VAL A 22 -4.46 3.19 4.36
CA VAL A 22 -5.31 4.27 4.86
C VAL A 22 -4.97 4.56 6.33
N GLY A 23 -3.90 5.33 6.56
CA GLY A 23 -3.78 6.09 7.81
C GLY A 23 -4.84 7.20 7.81
N VAL A 24 -5.95 6.99 8.51
CA VAL A 24 -7.17 7.81 8.46
C VAL A 24 -6.90 9.29 8.79
N ARG A 25 -6.99 10.16 7.77
CA ARG A 25 -7.75 11.41 7.82
C ARG A 25 -8.53 11.50 6.52
N ALA A 26 -9.81 11.16 6.61
CA ALA A 26 -10.75 11.26 5.51
C ALA A 26 -11.28 12.69 5.40
N THR A 27 -11.19 13.27 4.21
CA THR A 27 -12.24 14.09 3.62
C THR A 27 -12.05 14.06 2.11
N ALA A 28 -13.04 13.55 1.39
CA ALA A 28 -13.68 14.21 0.25
C ALA A 28 -14.31 13.16 -0.67
N THR A 29 -15.62 13.28 -0.79
CA THR A 29 -16.51 12.67 -1.77
C THR A 29 -16.23 13.28 -3.14
N GLY A 30 -15.95 12.45 -4.14
CA GLY A 30 -15.83 12.86 -5.53
C GLY A 30 -16.35 11.73 -6.41
N SER A 31 -17.62 11.83 -6.80
CA SER A 31 -18.28 10.92 -7.74
C SER A 31 -18.04 11.45 -9.15
N GLY A 32 -17.15 10.81 -9.90
CA GLY A 32 -16.97 11.02 -11.33
C GLY A 32 -17.54 9.83 -12.10
N THR A 33 -18.66 10.03 -12.78
CA THR A 33 -19.19 9.12 -13.80
C THR A 33 -18.48 9.40 -15.12
N GLU A 34 -17.70 8.45 -15.63
CA GLU A 34 -17.21 8.47 -17.01
C GLU A 34 -17.87 7.36 -17.83
N THR A 35 -18.41 7.78 -18.96
CA THR A 35 -19.16 7.01 -19.95
C THR A 35 -18.23 6.18 -20.82
N ASN A 36 -18.70 4.97 -21.11
CA ASN A 36 -18.09 3.96 -21.97
C ASN A 36 -17.66 4.50 -23.35
N LYS A 37 -16.36 4.40 -23.66
CA LYS A 37 -15.87 4.28 -25.05
C LYS A 37 -15.51 2.82 -25.30
N MET A 38 -16.45 2.10 -25.91
CA MET A 38 -16.24 0.73 -26.39
C MET A 38 -15.93 0.77 -27.89
N MET A 39 -15.00 -0.11 -28.31
CA MET A 39 -14.63 -0.51 -29.67
C MET A 39 -13.60 0.34 -30.45
N THR A 40 -12.38 -0.22 -30.60
CA THR A 40 -11.62 -0.43 -31.87
C THR A 40 -10.17 -0.88 -31.60
N ASN A 41 -9.92 -1.88 -30.73
CA ASN A 41 -8.54 -2.37 -30.55
C ASN A 41 -8.43 -3.77 -29.92
N THR A 42 -8.88 -4.81 -30.65
CA THR A 42 -8.76 -6.22 -30.23
C THR A 42 -7.32 -6.64 -29.93
N GLY A 43 -6.34 -6.11 -30.68
CA GLY A 43 -4.92 -6.35 -30.42
C GLY A 43 -4.42 -5.74 -29.11
N ALA A 44 -4.77 -4.47 -28.82
CA ALA A 44 -4.36 -3.81 -27.58
C ALA A 44 -4.99 -4.46 -26.34
N LEU A 45 -6.26 -4.89 -26.44
CA LEU A 45 -6.93 -5.62 -25.36
C LEU A 45 -6.23 -6.97 -25.08
N LEU A 46 -5.84 -7.70 -26.14
CA LEU A 46 -5.10 -8.96 -25.99
C LEU A 46 -3.76 -8.74 -25.28
N LEU A 47 -3.01 -7.71 -25.69
CA LEU A 47 -1.73 -7.33 -25.06
C LEU A 47 -1.91 -6.95 -23.59
N GLN A 48 -2.98 -6.25 -23.24
CA GLN A 48 -3.30 -5.92 -21.85
C GLN A 48 -3.57 -7.19 -21.03
N TRP A 49 -4.33 -8.14 -21.55
CA TRP A 49 -4.54 -9.42 -20.83
C TRP A 49 -3.26 -10.23 -20.68
N GLN A 50 -2.41 -10.27 -21.71
CA GLN A 50 -1.11 -10.94 -21.63
C GLN A 50 -0.19 -10.29 -20.59
N SER A 51 -0.20 -8.96 -20.48
CA SER A 51 0.60 -8.25 -19.47
C SER A 51 0.13 -8.56 -18.05
N ARG A 52 -1.20 -8.66 -17.81
CA ARG A 52 -1.77 -9.11 -16.54
C ARG A 52 -1.30 -10.52 -16.18
N VAL A 53 -1.35 -11.45 -17.13
CA VAL A 53 -0.86 -12.84 -16.93
C VAL A 53 0.62 -12.85 -16.58
N ALA A 54 1.44 -12.09 -17.30
CA ALA A 54 2.88 -12.01 -17.04
C ALA A 54 3.19 -11.43 -15.66
N ARG A 55 2.48 -10.36 -15.25
CA ARG A 55 2.67 -9.70 -13.94
C ARG A 55 2.25 -10.58 -12.76
N THR A 56 1.18 -11.35 -12.93
CA THR A 56 0.58 -12.17 -11.86
C THR A 56 1.15 -13.58 -11.79
N LYS A 57 2.10 -13.93 -12.66
CA LYS A 57 2.78 -15.22 -12.65
C LYS A 57 3.40 -15.50 -11.27
N ASP A 58 3.04 -16.64 -10.67
CA ASP A 58 3.44 -17.09 -9.33
C ASP A 58 3.09 -16.12 -8.19
N PHE A 59 2.28 -15.09 -8.45
CA PHE A 59 1.99 -14.04 -7.48
C PHE A 59 1.36 -14.61 -6.22
N TRP A 60 0.33 -15.44 -6.37
CA TRP A 60 -0.39 -16.04 -5.25
C TRP A 60 0.52 -16.89 -4.35
N ASN A 61 1.34 -17.76 -4.94
CA ASN A 61 2.28 -18.60 -4.19
C ASN A 61 3.27 -17.72 -3.40
N ARG A 62 3.82 -16.68 -4.03
CA ARG A 62 4.72 -15.74 -3.36
C ARG A 62 4.03 -14.94 -2.25
N VAL A 63 2.74 -14.62 -2.41
CA VAL A 63 1.94 -13.97 -1.36
C VAL A 63 1.79 -14.87 -0.14
N LEU A 64 1.45 -16.14 -0.35
CA LEU A 64 1.35 -17.14 0.73
C LEU A 64 2.69 -17.28 1.46
N ASP A 65 3.78 -17.44 0.71
CA ASP A 65 5.13 -17.54 1.29
C ASP A 65 5.57 -16.28 2.04
N ALA A 66 5.08 -15.11 1.62
CA ALA A 66 5.41 -13.82 2.21
C ALA A 66 4.54 -13.46 3.43
N GLN A 67 3.48 -14.20 3.73
CA GLN A 67 2.52 -13.83 4.78
C GLN A 67 3.18 -13.66 6.16
N ALA A 68 4.01 -14.62 6.58
CA ALA A 68 4.72 -14.55 7.86
C ALA A 68 5.75 -13.40 7.89
N ARG A 69 6.36 -13.05 6.74
CA ARG A 69 7.27 -11.90 6.63
C ARG A 69 6.49 -10.59 6.75
N GLU A 70 5.35 -10.47 6.08
CA GLU A 70 4.47 -9.30 6.17
C GLU A 70 3.95 -9.09 7.60
N GLN A 71 3.56 -10.14 8.31
CA GLN A 71 3.17 -10.04 9.72
C GLN A 71 4.33 -9.55 10.61
N ARG A 72 5.55 -10.07 10.42
CA ARG A 72 6.75 -9.61 11.14
C ARG A 72 7.05 -8.14 10.85
N LYS A 73 6.92 -7.70 9.59
CA LYS A 73 7.05 -6.30 9.19
C LYS A 73 6.05 -5.42 9.92
N ARG A 74 4.76 -5.79 9.91
CA ARG A 74 3.70 -5.05 10.60
C ARG A 74 3.98 -4.92 12.09
N GLY A 75 4.37 -6.03 12.73
CA GLY A 75 4.76 -6.02 14.14
C GLY A 75 5.97 -5.12 14.40
N ALA A 76 6.96 -5.09 13.50
CA ALA A 76 8.12 -4.21 13.63
C ALA A 76 7.74 -2.73 13.51
N VAL A 77 6.89 -2.37 12.54
CA VAL A 77 6.39 -0.99 12.37
C VAL A 77 5.57 -0.56 13.60
N ALA A 78 4.62 -1.39 14.06
CA ALA A 78 3.82 -1.08 15.23
C ALA A 78 4.66 -0.89 16.51
N ARG A 79 5.70 -1.73 16.70
CA ARG A 79 6.65 -1.56 17.80
C ARG A 79 7.45 -0.26 17.69
N TYR A 80 7.88 0.10 16.48
CA TYR A 80 8.56 1.37 16.25
C TYR A 80 7.64 2.56 16.55
N ASP A 81 6.40 2.57 16.05
CA ASP A 81 5.47 3.67 16.28
C ASP A 81 5.17 3.87 17.76
N LYS A 82 4.99 2.77 18.50
CA LYS A 82 4.84 2.79 19.96
C LYS A 82 6.09 3.38 20.65
N LYS A 83 7.28 2.84 20.38
CA LYS A 83 8.55 3.32 20.97
C LYS A 83 8.80 4.78 20.65
N ARG A 84 8.51 5.21 19.42
CA ARG A 84 8.65 6.59 18.97
C ARG A 84 7.70 7.53 19.72
N ALA A 85 6.45 7.12 19.92
CA ALA A 85 5.47 7.91 20.66
C ALA A 85 5.89 8.08 22.14
N GLU A 86 6.34 7.00 22.78
CA GLU A 86 6.86 7.00 24.15
C GLU A 86 8.10 7.90 24.28
N PHE A 87 9.08 7.72 23.39
CA PHE A 87 10.31 8.52 23.37
C PHE A 87 10.02 10.01 23.17
N ARG A 88 9.08 10.34 22.27
CA ARG A 88 8.64 11.73 22.07
C ARG A 88 7.98 12.34 23.29
N ALA A 89 7.20 11.57 24.03
CA ALA A 89 6.60 12.03 25.27
C ALA A 89 7.68 12.35 26.30
N GLN A 90 8.63 11.42 26.51
CA GLN A 90 9.77 11.62 27.40
C GLN A 90 10.58 12.86 27.01
N CYS A 91 10.94 13.00 25.73
CA CYS A 91 11.69 14.15 25.24
C CYS A 91 10.98 15.49 25.45
N ARG A 92 9.66 15.54 25.29
CA ARG A 92 8.89 16.76 25.60
C ARG A 92 9.01 17.14 27.07
N ASP A 93 8.94 16.17 27.97
CA ASP A 93 9.02 16.40 29.41
C ASP A 93 10.45 16.77 29.84
N GLU A 94 11.47 16.13 29.29
CA GLU A 94 12.88 16.49 29.51
C GLU A 94 13.18 17.92 29.05
N ILE A 95 12.73 18.31 27.84
CA ILE A 95 12.94 19.67 27.32
C ILE A 95 12.22 20.72 28.18
N ARG A 96 11.05 20.40 28.75
CA ARG A 96 10.32 21.30 29.65
C ARG A 96 11.03 21.51 30.98
N ARG A 97 11.69 20.46 31.49
CA ARG A 97 12.44 20.50 32.76
C ARG A 97 13.86 21.05 32.61
N ALA A 98 14.38 21.11 31.39
CA ALA A 98 15.73 21.58 31.13
C ALA A 98 15.86 23.10 31.37
N ASN A 99 16.90 23.49 32.10
CA ASN A 99 17.31 24.88 32.28
C ASN A 99 17.93 25.44 31.00
N ARG A 100 18.10 26.77 30.93
CA ARG A 100 18.64 27.50 29.76
C ARG A 100 19.87 26.83 29.15
N ASP A 101 20.85 26.47 29.97
CA ASP A 101 22.15 25.94 29.51
C ASP A 101 22.06 24.47 29.06
N THR A 102 21.15 23.71 29.65
CA THR A 102 20.95 22.28 29.34
C THR A 102 19.93 22.03 28.24
N LYS A 103 19.17 23.05 27.84
CA LYS A 103 18.04 22.92 26.93
C LYS A 103 18.47 22.49 25.53
N PHE A 104 19.50 23.12 24.98
CA PHE A 104 19.99 22.77 23.65
C PHE A 104 20.64 21.38 23.60
N PRO A 105 21.53 20.98 24.53
CA PRO A 105 22.02 19.60 24.62
C PRO A 105 20.90 18.56 24.73
N THR A 106 19.83 18.87 25.48
CA THR A 106 18.66 18.00 25.60
C THR A 106 17.95 17.83 24.25
N ILE A 107 17.77 18.93 23.49
CA ILE A 107 17.18 18.89 22.15
C ILE A 107 18.03 18.05 21.20
N GLN A 108 19.36 18.20 21.21
CA GLN A 108 20.26 17.41 20.38
C GLN A 108 20.16 15.90 20.69
N ARG A 109 20.20 15.54 21.98
CA ARG A 109 20.04 14.14 22.43
C ARG A 109 18.70 13.55 21.98
N CYS A 110 17.62 14.32 22.11
CA CYS A 110 16.29 13.91 21.66
C CYS A 110 16.24 13.72 20.14
N PHE A 111 16.78 14.66 19.37
CA PHE A 111 16.81 14.56 17.92
C PHE A 111 17.63 13.35 17.45
N ARG A 112 18.82 13.15 18.03
CA ARG A 112 19.68 11.98 17.79
C ARG A 112 18.96 10.66 18.07
N GLY A 113 18.24 10.59 19.20
CA GLY A 113 17.47 9.40 19.55
C GLY A 113 16.37 9.09 18.54
N GLU A 114 15.65 10.10 18.05
CA GLU A 114 14.62 9.92 17.02
C GLU A 114 15.21 9.37 15.71
N ILE A 115 16.27 10.00 15.20
CA ILE A 115 16.89 9.60 13.91
C ILE A 115 17.55 8.22 14.00
N THR A 116 18.07 7.83 15.16
CA THR A 116 18.65 6.50 15.39
C THR A 116 17.58 5.41 15.31
N GLN A 117 16.41 5.65 15.92
CA GLN A 117 15.28 4.71 15.84
C GLN A 117 14.74 4.61 14.41
N GLU A 118 14.64 5.74 13.69
CA GLU A 118 14.21 5.77 12.30
C GLU A 118 15.17 4.98 11.40
N ARG A 119 16.48 5.17 11.57
CA ARG A 119 17.52 4.42 10.85
C ARG A 119 17.39 2.91 11.06
N ALA A 120 17.18 2.47 12.30
CA ALA A 120 16.99 1.05 12.62
C ALA A 120 15.75 0.46 11.94
N LEU A 121 14.65 1.21 11.87
CA LEU A 121 13.45 0.79 11.14
C LEU A 121 13.73 0.65 9.64
N LEU A 122 14.40 1.64 9.03
CA LEU A 122 14.70 1.64 7.60
C LEU A 122 15.57 0.45 7.20
N LEU A 123 16.59 0.12 8.00
CA LEU A 123 17.42 -1.07 7.82
C LEU A 123 16.61 -2.37 7.93
N ALA A 124 15.65 -2.44 8.87
CA ALA A 124 14.75 -3.60 8.93
C ALA A 124 13.82 -3.65 7.71
N GLN A 125 13.47 -2.50 7.13
CA GLN A 125 12.58 -2.41 5.98
C GLN A 125 13.20 -2.86 4.65
N THR A 126 14.52 -2.71 4.46
CA THR A 126 15.21 -3.16 3.24
C THR A 126 15.12 -4.66 3.04
N GLY A 127 15.16 -5.45 4.11
CA GLY A 127 14.98 -6.91 4.04
C GLY A 127 13.62 -7.32 3.47
N TYR A 128 12.55 -6.57 3.75
CA TYR A 128 11.22 -6.85 3.20
C TYR A 128 11.06 -6.42 1.75
N LEU A 129 11.86 -5.47 1.29
CA LEU A 129 11.75 -4.92 -0.06
C LEU A 129 12.13 -5.95 -1.12
N HIS A 130 13.15 -6.76 -0.84
CA HIS A 130 13.65 -7.78 -1.78
C HIS A 130 12.58 -8.82 -2.12
N ASP A 131 11.78 -9.27 -1.15
CA ASP A 131 10.86 -10.39 -1.33
C ASP A 131 9.40 -9.98 -1.51
N ALA A 132 9.13 -8.70 -1.72
CA ALA A 132 7.77 -8.20 -1.82
C ALA A 132 7.08 -8.74 -3.11
N PRO A 133 6.00 -9.53 -2.99
CA PRO A 133 5.35 -10.16 -4.14
C PRO A 133 4.60 -9.12 -4.98
N GLY A 134 4.62 -9.31 -6.30
CA GLY A 134 3.87 -8.49 -7.24
C GLY A 134 4.44 -7.07 -7.42
N ILE A 135 5.74 -6.90 -7.21
CA ILE A 135 6.41 -5.60 -7.34
C ILE A 135 7.53 -5.72 -8.38
N PRO A 136 7.54 -4.87 -9.43
CA PRO A 136 8.62 -4.83 -10.41
C PRO A 136 10.00 -4.67 -9.76
N SER A 137 11.03 -5.31 -10.33
CA SER A 137 12.39 -5.31 -9.76
C SER A 137 13.04 -3.94 -9.79
N ASP A 138 12.80 -3.17 -10.84
CA ASP A 138 13.24 -1.77 -11.00
C ASP A 138 12.67 -0.88 -9.89
N VAL A 139 11.37 -1.02 -9.56
CA VAL A 139 10.72 -0.27 -8.47
C VAL A 139 11.33 -0.65 -7.12
N ARG A 140 11.58 -1.95 -6.87
CA ARG A 140 12.27 -2.42 -5.66
C ARG A 140 13.68 -1.84 -5.54
N GLN A 141 14.46 -1.89 -6.61
CA GLN A 141 15.83 -1.35 -6.63
C GLN A 141 15.85 0.17 -6.44
N ALA A 142 14.94 0.89 -7.09
CA ALA A 142 14.82 2.34 -6.96
C ALA A 142 14.50 2.76 -5.52
N LEU A 143 13.51 2.12 -4.88
CA LEU A 143 13.22 2.38 -3.47
C LEU A 143 14.38 1.96 -2.55
N GLY A 144 15.05 0.84 -2.84
CA GLY A 144 16.22 0.38 -2.08
C GLY A 144 17.33 1.43 -2.05
N LYS A 145 17.65 2.03 -3.21
CA LYS A 145 18.61 3.14 -3.32
C LYS A 145 18.17 4.36 -2.50
N LYS A 146 16.89 4.74 -2.57
CA LYS A 146 16.33 5.87 -1.79
C LYS A 146 16.44 5.62 -0.27
N ILE A 147 16.13 4.41 0.19
CA ILE A 147 16.27 4.01 1.61
C ILE A 147 17.73 4.03 2.04
N GLY A 148 18.65 3.53 1.19
CA GLY A 148 20.09 3.60 1.43
C GLY A 148 20.56 5.03 1.64
N ALA A 149 20.23 5.93 0.71
CA ALA A 149 20.59 7.35 0.80
C ALA A 149 20.05 8.03 2.08
N LEU A 150 18.80 7.76 2.47
CA LEU A 150 18.25 8.28 3.74
C LEU A 150 18.97 7.67 4.95
N THR A 151 19.29 6.38 4.93
CA THR A 151 20.00 5.69 6.03
C THR A 151 21.39 6.28 6.23
N ASP A 152 22.11 6.57 5.14
CA ASP A 152 23.42 7.20 5.16
C ASP A 152 23.33 8.64 5.66
N ALA A 153 22.36 9.43 5.17
CA ALA A 153 22.12 10.78 5.63
C ALA A 153 21.78 10.85 7.14
N LEU A 154 20.94 9.94 7.64
CA LEU A 154 20.65 9.82 9.07
C LEU A 154 21.92 9.48 9.86
N GLY A 155 22.76 8.57 9.35
CA GLY A 155 24.05 8.23 9.95
C GLY A 155 24.98 9.43 10.05
N THR A 156 25.13 10.21 8.97
CA THR A 156 25.92 11.43 8.94
C THR A 156 25.44 12.46 9.97
N VAL A 157 24.11 12.65 10.08
CA VAL A 157 23.55 13.58 11.07
C VAL A 157 23.77 13.09 12.50
N VAL A 158 23.68 11.78 12.78
CA VAL A 158 24.06 11.23 14.10
C VAL A 158 25.52 11.54 14.42
N SER A 159 26.44 11.25 13.49
CA SER A 159 27.86 11.54 13.69
C SER A 159 28.14 13.04 13.89
N ALA A 160 27.43 13.91 13.16
CA ALA A 160 27.55 15.35 13.32
C ALA A 160 27.03 15.85 14.69
N VAL A 161 25.95 15.26 15.21
CA VAL A 161 25.51 15.53 16.60
C VAL A 161 26.57 15.07 17.60
N ASP A 162 27.10 13.86 17.43
CA ASP A 162 28.08 13.29 18.37
C ASP A 162 29.42 14.04 18.36
N ALA A 163 29.79 14.62 17.22
CA ALA A 163 30.97 15.49 17.08
C ALA A 163 30.72 16.96 17.47
N GLY A 164 29.51 17.33 17.91
CA GLY A 164 29.19 18.69 18.32
C GLY A 164 29.17 19.72 17.18
N VAL A 165 28.96 19.28 15.93
CA VAL A 165 28.95 20.15 14.74
C VAL A 165 27.82 21.18 14.80
N TYR A 166 26.67 20.82 15.37
CA TYR A 166 25.54 21.72 15.51
C TYR A 166 25.72 22.59 16.76
N THR A 167 26.01 23.88 16.54
CA THR A 167 26.29 24.82 17.63
C THR A 167 25.03 25.48 18.17
N GLY A 168 23.98 25.57 17.33
CA GLY A 168 22.72 26.21 17.66
C GLY A 168 21.49 25.44 17.23
N ARG A 169 20.34 25.94 17.68
CA ARG A 169 19.01 25.40 17.33
C ARG A 169 18.76 25.50 15.82
N ASP A 170 19.21 26.57 15.19
CA ASP A 170 18.92 26.85 13.78
C ASP A 170 19.66 25.87 12.87
N ASP A 171 20.94 25.56 13.15
CA ASP A 171 21.70 24.52 12.43
C ASP A 171 20.99 23.16 12.50
N LEU A 172 20.48 22.80 13.68
CA LEU A 172 19.77 21.54 13.89
C LEU A 172 18.41 21.51 13.16
N LEU A 173 17.71 22.64 13.13
CA LEU A 173 16.46 22.79 12.38
C LEU A 173 16.71 22.70 10.87
N GLU A 174 17.78 23.31 10.37
CA GLU A 174 18.18 23.22 8.98
C GLU A 174 18.51 21.78 8.60
N ALA A 175 19.32 21.08 9.40
CA ALA A 175 19.62 19.66 9.19
C ALA A 175 18.35 18.80 9.17
N ARG A 176 17.40 19.08 10.08
CA ARG A 176 16.10 18.39 10.11
C ARG A 176 15.27 18.65 8.84
N ASN A 177 15.23 19.90 8.36
CA ASN A 177 14.51 20.26 7.14
C ASN A 177 15.16 19.63 5.92
N ASN A 178 16.49 19.66 5.81
CA ASN A 178 17.26 18.99 4.76
C ASN A 178 17.00 17.48 4.75
N LEU A 179 16.97 16.81 5.91
CA LEU A 179 16.59 15.40 6.01
C LEU A 179 15.16 15.15 5.52
N ARG A 180 14.21 16.03 5.87
CA ARG A 180 12.82 15.90 5.43
C ARG A 180 12.71 16.03 3.91
N ASP A 181 13.21 17.13 3.37
CA ASP A 181 12.91 17.56 2.00
C ASP A 181 13.74 16.80 0.97
N ARG A 182 15.02 16.51 1.27
CA ARG A 182 15.92 15.83 0.33
C ARG A 182 15.88 14.31 0.43
N TYR A 183 15.40 13.73 1.53
CA TYR A 183 15.50 12.28 1.75
C TYR A 183 14.17 11.64 2.18
N ARG A 184 13.53 12.10 3.26
CA ARG A 184 12.31 11.45 3.78
C ARG A 184 11.15 11.52 2.81
N ASN A 185 10.90 12.66 2.19
CA ASN A 185 9.81 12.81 1.21
C ASN A 185 10.01 11.86 0.01
N ILE A 186 11.24 11.79 -0.50
CA ILE A 186 11.60 10.91 -1.63
C ILE A 186 11.39 9.42 -1.27
N VAL A 187 11.76 9.01 -0.06
CA VAL A 187 11.51 7.65 0.44
C VAL A 187 10.02 7.39 0.62
N TRP A 188 9.26 8.36 1.14
CA TRP A 188 7.81 8.26 1.28
C TRP A 188 7.11 8.06 -0.07
N GLU A 189 7.49 8.83 -1.08
CA GLU A 189 7.00 8.68 -2.46
C GLU A 189 7.34 7.29 -3.02
N GLY A 190 8.57 6.81 -2.80
CA GLY A 190 8.98 5.47 -3.23
C GLY A 190 8.16 4.36 -2.57
N TRP A 191 7.83 4.49 -1.27
CA TRP A 191 6.90 3.57 -0.62
C TRP A 191 5.49 3.66 -1.19
N THR A 192 5.03 4.85 -1.57
CA THR A 192 3.73 5.05 -2.22
C THR A 192 3.68 4.38 -3.59
N GLN A 193 4.71 4.57 -4.43
CA GLN A 193 4.84 3.89 -5.72
C GLN A 193 4.83 2.36 -5.55
N LEU A 194 5.57 1.84 -4.56
CA LEU A 194 5.59 0.42 -4.25
C LEU A 194 4.20 -0.13 -3.90
N ARG A 195 3.42 0.59 -3.09
CA ARG A 195 2.04 0.21 -2.74
C ARG A 195 1.15 0.15 -3.98
N ILE A 196 1.25 1.16 -4.86
CA ILE A 196 0.47 1.24 -6.10
C ILE A 196 0.78 0.04 -7.00
N GLU A 197 2.05 -0.28 -7.23
CA GLU A 197 2.45 -1.44 -8.06
C GLU A 197 1.93 -2.77 -7.49
N ARG A 198 2.01 -2.93 -6.17
CA ARG A 198 1.46 -4.13 -5.50
C ARG A 198 -0.05 -4.24 -5.70
N LEU A 199 -0.77 -3.13 -5.68
CA LEU A 199 -2.22 -3.11 -5.86
C LEU A 199 -2.64 -3.34 -7.31
N ILE A 200 -1.90 -2.80 -8.27
CA ILE A 200 -2.08 -3.12 -9.69
C ILE A 200 -1.96 -4.64 -9.87
N THR A 201 -0.93 -5.28 -9.31
CA THR A 201 -0.79 -6.74 -9.40
C THR A 201 -1.96 -7.49 -8.74
N TRP A 202 -2.48 -7.01 -7.61
CA TRP A 202 -3.68 -7.60 -7.01
C TRP A 202 -4.91 -7.46 -7.90
N VAL A 203 -5.12 -6.29 -8.48
CA VAL A 203 -6.26 -6.04 -9.38
C VAL A 203 -6.14 -6.91 -10.63
N ASP A 204 -4.94 -7.00 -11.22
CA ASP A 204 -4.66 -7.88 -12.36
C ASP A 204 -4.97 -9.34 -12.03
N TYR A 205 -4.57 -9.80 -10.84
CA TYR A 205 -4.87 -11.15 -10.37
C TYR A 205 -6.38 -11.38 -10.24
N LEU A 206 -7.10 -10.45 -9.62
CA LEU A 206 -8.55 -10.54 -9.45
C LEU A 206 -9.32 -10.45 -10.77
N LEU A 207 -8.84 -9.69 -11.75
CA LEU A 207 -9.42 -9.62 -13.09
C LEU A 207 -9.30 -10.96 -13.83
N LEU A 208 -8.15 -11.65 -13.68
CA LEU A 208 -7.96 -12.98 -14.25
C LEU A 208 -8.86 -14.01 -13.58
N GLU A 209 -8.93 -14.01 -12.24
CA GLU A 209 -9.84 -14.88 -11.50
C GLU A 209 -11.31 -14.62 -11.88
N ALA A 210 -11.73 -13.35 -11.95
CA ALA A 210 -13.11 -13.00 -12.32
C ALA A 210 -13.47 -13.52 -13.71
N ARG A 211 -12.54 -13.42 -14.67
CA ARG A 211 -12.72 -13.93 -16.04
C ARG A 211 -12.89 -15.44 -16.05
N ASP A 212 -12.04 -16.17 -15.34
CA ASP A 212 -12.09 -17.63 -15.29
C ASP A 212 -13.39 -18.13 -14.62
N GLN A 213 -13.85 -17.43 -13.58
CA GLN A 213 -15.11 -17.75 -12.90
C GLN A 213 -16.33 -17.41 -13.76
N ALA A 214 -16.33 -16.27 -14.45
CA ALA A 214 -17.40 -15.91 -15.38
C ALA A 214 -17.59 -16.96 -16.49
N ALA A 215 -16.48 -17.50 -17.02
CA ALA A 215 -16.52 -18.55 -18.04
C ALA A 215 -17.05 -19.90 -17.50
N ALA A 216 -16.92 -20.15 -16.20
CA ALA A 216 -17.39 -21.36 -15.54
C ALA A 216 -18.79 -21.22 -14.93
N ALA A 217 -19.34 -20.01 -14.85
CA ALA A 217 -20.61 -19.72 -14.20
C ALA A 217 -21.81 -19.97 -15.14
N GLY A 218 -22.94 -20.40 -14.57
CA GLY A 218 -24.21 -20.48 -15.29
C GLY A 218 -24.80 -19.09 -15.60
N ASP A 219 -24.56 -18.11 -14.73
CA ASP A 219 -24.85 -16.69 -14.97
C ASP A 219 -23.55 -15.86 -14.77
N PRO A 220 -22.98 -15.29 -15.84
CA PRO A 220 -21.77 -14.47 -15.77
C PRO A 220 -22.06 -13.02 -15.31
N SER A 221 -23.31 -12.60 -15.19
CA SER A 221 -23.68 -11.20 -14.90
C SER A 221 -23.01 -10.63 -13.64
N PRO A 222 -23.02 -11.31 -12.47
CA PRO A 222 -22.35 -10.80 -11.26
C PRO A 222 -20.84 -10.63 -11.44
N TRP A 223 -20.20 -11.56 -12.17
CA TRP A 223 -18.77 -11.51 -12.46
C TRP A 223 -18.42 -10.39 -13.44
N ASN A 224 -19.29 -10.12 -14.42
CA ASN A 224 -19.12 -9.01 -15.35
C ASN A 224 -19.19 -7.65 -14.62
N THR A 225 -20.15 -7.48 -13.70
CA THR A 225 -20.24 -6.26 -12.87
C THR A 225 -18.99 -6.07 -12.02
N ALA A 226 -18.51 -7.13 -11.36
CA ALA A 226 -17.28 -7.08 -10.57
C ALA A 226 -16.05 -6.75 -11.43
N THR A 227 -15.97 -7.34 -12.64
CA THR A 227 -14.90 -7.09 -13.61
C THR A 227 -14.87 -5.62 -14.04
N GLN A 228 -16.01 -5.03 -14.37
CA GLN A 228 -16.08 -3.61 -14.75
C GLN A 228 -15.63 -2.68 -13.62
N CYS A 229 -16.01 -3.00 -12.38
CA CYS A 229 -15.53 -2.26 -11.21
C CYS A 229 -13.99 -2.33 -11.10
N LEU A 230 -13.42 -3.53 -11.25
CA LEU A 230 -11.96 -3.73 -11.19
C LEU A 230 -11.22 -3.01 -12.32
N LEU A 231 -11.76 -2.97 -13.54
CA LEU A 231 -11.17 -2.23 -14.67
C LEU A 231 -11.15 -0.71 -14.41
N SER A 232 -12.20 -0.16 -13.82
CA SER A 232 -12.24 1.25 -13.40
C SER A 232 -11.20 1.53 -12.30
N ALA A 233 -11.07 0.62 -11.33
CA ALA A 233 -10.06 0.73 -10.28
C ALA A 233 -8.62 0.62 -10.82
N GLU A 234 -8.36 -0.28 -11.75
CA GLU A 234 -7.08 -0.43 -12.45
C GLU A 234 -6.68 0.88 -13.16
N THR A 235 -7.61 1.47 -13.92
CA THR A 235 -7.40 2.74 -14.63
C THR A 235 -7.04 3.86 -13.66
N SER A 236 -7.76 3.94 -12.53
CA SER A 236 -7.50 4.92 -11.48
C SER A 236 -6.13 4.72 -10.81
N LEU A 237 -5.70 3.46 -10.62
CA LEU A 237 -4.36 3.15 -10.10
C LEU A 237 -3.25 3.56 -11.07
N TYR A 238 -3.43 3.35 -12.38
CA TYR A 238 -2.45 3.80 -13.39
C TYR A 238 -2.35 5.33 -13.46
N ASP A 239 -3.45 6.05 -13.32
CA ASP A 239 -3.43 7.51 -13.23
C ASP A 239 -2.71 8.00 -11.97
N VAL A 240 -3.00 7.42 -10.80
CA VAL A 240 -2.28 7.75 -9.56
C VAL A 240 -0.79 7.40 -9.68
N ARG A 241 -0.44 6.27 -10.31
CA ARG A 241 0.96 5.89 -10.61
C ARG A 241 1.65 6.99 -11.43
N ALA A 242 1.01 7.47 -12.50
CA ALA A 242 1.57 8.50 -13.37
C ALA A 242 1.82 9.81 -12.60
N ARG A 243 0.87 10.24 -11.76
CA ARG A 243 1.03 11.45 -10.91
C ARG A 243 2.15 11.32 -9.88
N VAL A 244 2.28 10.15 -9.24
CA VAL A 244 3.38 9.88 -8.29
C VAL A 244 4.74 9.92 -9.01
N ILE A 245 4.84 9.35 -10.20
CA ILE A 245 6.08 9.40 -11.00
C ILE A 245 6.40 10.85 -11.42
N ALA A 246 5.38 11.64 -11.76
CA ALA A 246 5.54 13.04 -12.14
C ALA A 246 5.85 13.98 -10.96
N GLY A 247 5.79 13.50 -9.71
CA GLY A 247 6.00 14.32 -8.52
C GLY A 247 4.89 15.35 -8.27
N THR A 248 3.75 15.25 -8.95
CA THR A 248 2.63 16.20 -8.84
C THR A 248 1.67 15.90 -7.69
N GLY A 249 2.01 14.89 -6.87
CA GLY A 249 1.19 14.41 -5.77
C GLY A 249 0.13 13.41 -6.21
N GLY A 250 -0.04 12.36 -5.41
CA GLY A 250 -1.11 11.37 -5.57
C GLY A 250 -1.54 10.91 -4.19
N SER A 251 -2.77 11.21 -3.78
CA SER A 251 -3.29 10.73 -2.51
C SER A 251 -3.90 9.35 -2.72
N PHE A 252 -3.28 8.34 -2.12
CA PHE A 252 -3.77 6.97 -2.06
C PHE A 252 -5.15 6.80 -1.33
N PRO A 253 -5.53 7.60 -0.31
CA PRO A 253 -6.72 7.34 0.51
C PRO A 253 -8.05 7.30 -0.25
N SER A 254 -8.17 7.94 -1.42
CA SER A 254 -9.42 8.00 -2.18
C SER A 254 -9.73 6.71 -2.97
N LEU A 255 -8.73 5.84 -3.21
CA LEU A 255 -8.90 4.60 -3.98
C LEU A 255 -9.24 3.38 -3.13
N ALA A 256 -9.01 3.46 -1.83
CA ALA A 256 -9.31 2.37 -0.91
C ALA A 256 -10.81 1.99 -0.89
N PRO A 257 -11.76 2.95 -0.84
CA PRO A 257 -13.18 2.62 -0.86
C PRO A 257 -13.63 1.96 -2.17
N SER A 258 -13.14 2.40 -3.33
CA SER A 258 -13.52 1.81 -4.61
C SER A 258 -13.03 0.37 -4.74
N LEU A 259 -11.79 0.10 -4.36
CA LEU A 259 -11.25 -1.27 -4.32
C LEU A 259 -12.02 -2.15 -3.32
N HIS A 260 -12.42 -1.61 -2.16
CA HIS A 260 -13.24 -2.33 -1.19
C HIS A 260 -14.62 -2.69 -1.78
N THR A 261 -15.25 -1.78 -2.50
CA THR A 261 -16.52 -2.02 -3.21
C THR A 261 -16.36 -3.11 -4.26
N CYS A 262 -15.33 -3.04 -5.10
CA CYS A 262 -15.09 -4.08 -6.13
C CYS A 262 -14.82 -5.45 -5.51
N ALA A 263 -14.04 -5.50 -4.44
CA ALA A 263 -13.78 -6.73 -3.68
C ALA A 263 -15.07 -7.33 -3.07
N SER A 264 -15.99 -6.46 -2.63
CA SER A 264 -17.29 -6.89 -2.11
C SER A 264 -18.20 -7.47 -3.20
N LEU A 265 -18.20 -6.87 -4.40
CA LEU A 265 -18.91 -7.40 -5.56
C LEU A 265 -18.36 -8.77 -5.99
N MET A 266 -17.03 -8.95 -5.99
CA MET A 266 -16.41 -10.26 -6.24
C MET A 266 -16.85 -11.31 -5.21
N LYS A 267 -16.92 -10.92 -3.92
CA LYS A 267 -17.38 -11.81 -2.86
C LYS A 267 -18.85 -12.22 -3.06
N PHE A 268 -19.70 -11.28 -3.47
CA PHE A 268 -21.11 -11.55 -3.76
C PHE A 268 -21.26 -12.47 -4.97
N ALA A 269 -20.53 -12.23 -6.06
CA ALA A 269 -20.52 -13.09 -7.25
C ALA A 269 -20.04 -14.53 -6.96
N ALA A 270 -19.16 -14.69 -5.98
CA ALA A 270 -18.63 -15.97 -5.53
C ALA A 270 -19.57 -16.75 -4.61
N MET A 271 -20.62 -16.14 -4.05
CA MET A 271 -21.57 -16.86 -3.20
C MET A 271 -22.49 -17.73 -4.06
N PRO A 272 -22.68 -19.02 -3.71
CA PRO A 272 -23.67 -19.83 -4.40
C PRO A 272 -25.03 -19.17 -4.20
N MET A 273 -25.71 -18.81 -5.30
CA MET A 273 -27.12 -18.45 -5.24
C MET A 273 -27.86 -19.68 -4.76
N THR A 274 -28.15 -19.75 -3.46
CA THR A 274 -29.08 -20.73 -2.92
C THR A 274 -30.37 -20.50 -3.67
N ALA A 275 -30.76 -21.48 -4.49
CA ALA A 275 -31.95 -21.43 -5.32
C ALA A 275 -33.16 -21.10 -4.44
N SER A 276 -33.53 -19.82 -4.40
CA SER A 276 -34.80 -19.37 -3.86
C SER A 276 -35.82 -19.59 -4.97
N GLY A 277 -36.48 -20.75 -4.96
CA GLY A 277 -37.43 -21.11 -6.02
C GLY A 277 -37.89 -22.56 -6.08
N ALA A 278 -37.82 -23.32 -4.99
CA ALA A 278 -38.65 -24.52 -4.82
C ALA A 278 -39.85 -24.16 -3.93
N MET A 279 -40.76 -23.33 -4.43
CA MET A 279 -42.05 -23.06 -3.76
C MET A 279 -43.20 -23.31 -4.73
N MET A 280 -43.83 -24.47 -4.51
CA MET A 280 -45.24 -24.78 -4.67
C MET A 280 -45.86 -24.67 -6.07
N SER A 281 -45.66 -25.72 -6.86
CA SER A 281 -46.72 -26.21 -7.76
C SER A 281 -47.77 -26.96 -6.92
N SER A 282 -48.69 -26.24 -6.29
CA SER A 282 -49.92 -26.87 -5.75
C SER A 282 -50.93 -27.00 -6.89
N SER A 283 -51.05 -28.21 -7.40
CA SER A 283 -52.16 -28.67 -8.22
C SER A 283 -53.49 -28.46 -7.49
N SER A 284 -54.32 -27.54 -7.97
CA SER A 284 -55.75 -27.53 -7.64
C SER A 284 -56.52 -28.11 -8.82
N SER A 285 -56.76 -29.41 -8.75
CA SER A 285 -57.81 -30.10 -9.51
C SER A 285 -59.10 -29.96 -8.72
N GLN A 286 -60.07 -29.23 -9.27
CA GLN A 286 -61.52 -29.46 -9.13
C GLN A 286 -62.25 -28.63 -10.19
#